data_AF-A0A4Y2SF49-F1
#
_entry.id   AF-A0A4Y2SF49-F1
#
_cell.length_a   1.000
_cell.length_b   1.000
_cell.length_c   1.000
_cell.angle_alpha   90.00
_cell.angle_beta   90.00
_cell.angle_gamma   90.00
#
_symmetry.space_group_name_H-M   'P 1'
#
loop_
_entity.id
_entity.type
_entity.pdbx_description
1 polymer ?
#
loop_
_entity_poly.entity_id
_entity_poly.type
_entity_poly.pdbx_seq_one_letter_code
_entity_poly.pdbx_strand_id
1 'polypeptide(L)'
;MSIFAGARKCDLKILTEELGETVDGSHKLKDLKKIILGSKEYDEECAKECLNTIMNERKEREENELRKEEFQIAEQKRQEEIQIAERRRQEEIQMEERRRREEQEYEERKNTRNGSERMKWNLNERMKWNPPVLVHISFGRGQAVARRLGTKTPASVLELLHRLTFRWPRCFGRG
;
A
#
# COMPACT_ATOMS: atom_id res chain seq x y z
N MET A 1 16.25 3.52 -68.89
CA MET A 1 16.24 3.28 -67.43
C MET A 1 14.86 2.75 -67.05
N SER A 2 14.72 1.86 -66.06
CA SER A 2 13.37 1.47 -65.59
C SER A 2 12.94 2.39 -64.46
N ILE A 3 12.06 3.35 -64.74
CA ILE A 3 11.46 4.26 -63.75
C ILE A 3 10.69 3.51 -62.64
N PHE A 4 10.24 2.29 -62.92
CA PHE A 4 9.51 1.43 -61.97
C PHE A 4 10.42 0.60 -61.05
N ALA A 5 11.71 0.90 -60.98
CA ALA A 5 12.64 0.20 -60.09
C ALA A 5 12.31 0.57 -58.62
N GLY A 6 11.84 -0.40 -57.83
CA GLY A 6 11.49 -0.20 -56.41
C GLY A 6 10.01 0.10 -56.13
N ALA A 7 9.18 0.31 -57.17
CA ALA A 7 7.75 0.52 -57.01
C ALA A 7 7.03 -0.79 -56.59
N ARG A 8 6.19 -0.72 -55.55
CA ARG A 8 5.34 -1.84 -55.11
C ARG A 8 4.11 -1.96 -56.03
N LYS A 9 3.43 -3.11 -56.00
CA LYS A 9 2.18 -3.32 -56.76
C LYS A 9 1.12 -2.27 -56.41
N CYS A 10 1.04 -1.86 -55.15
CA CYS A 10 0.12 -0.83 -54.67
C CYS A 10 0.44 0.54 -55.28
N ASP A 11 1.72 0.91 -55.34
CA ASP A 11 2.17 2.20 -55.90
C ASP A 11 1.84 2.28 -57.40
N LEU A 12 2.06 1.20 -58.15
CA LEU A 12 1.71 1.13 -59.58
C LEU A 12 0.20 1.15 -59.82
N LYS A 13 -0.60 0.61 -58.90
CA LYS A 13 -2.06 0.64 -58.99
C LYS A 13 -2.55 2.09 -58.90
N ILE A 14 -2.06 2.85 -57.92
CA ILE A 14 -2.38 4.27 -57.76
C ILE A 14 -1.96 5.06 -59.00
N LEU A 15 -0.73 4.86 -59.49
CA LEU A 15 -0.26 5.53 -60.71
C LEU A 15 -1.14 5.24 -61.95
N THR A 16 -1.65 4.01 -62.07
CA THR A 16 -2.50 3.65 -63.22
C THR A 16 -3.90 4.26 -63.10
N GLU A 17 -4.43 4.37 -61.88
CA GLU A 17 -5.68 5.08 -61.59
C GLU A 17 -5.55 6.59 -61.87
N GLU A 18 -4.41 7.21 -61.53
CA GLU A 18 -4.09 8.61 -61.85
C GLU A 18 -4.02 8.87 -63.36
N LEU A 19 -3.60 7.89 -64.15
CA LEU A 19 -3.59 7.93 -65.62
C LEU A 19 -4.99 7.67 -66.24
N GLY A 20 -6.04 7.54 -65.42
CA GLY A 20 -7.42 7.34 -65.87
C GLY A 20 -7.73 5.93 -66.38
N GLU A 21 -6.82 4.98 -66.21
CA GLU A 21 -6.98 3.59 -66.66
C GLU A 21 -7.60 2.73 -65.56
N THR A 22 -8.53 1.84 -65.93
CA THR A 22 -9.23 0.99 -64.96
C THR A 22 -8.32 -0.16 -64.50
N VAL A 23 -7.99 -0.21 -63.20
CA VAL A 23 -7.20 -1.32 -62.62
C VAL A 23 -8.06 -2.26 -61.80
N ASP A 24 -8.19 -3.50 -62.27
CA ASP A 24 -8.66 -4.61 -61.44
C ASP A 24 -7.54 -5.13 -60.50
N GLY A 25 -7.91 -5.59 -59.30
CA GLY A 25 -6.99 -6.12 -58.29
C GLY A 25 -6.25 -7.40 -58.73
N SER A 26 -6.76 -8.12 -59.73
CA SER A 26 -6.15 -9.33 -60.30
C SER A 26 -4.92 -9.07 -61.17
N HIS A 27 -4.76 -7.83 -61.68
CA HIS A 27 -3.64 -7.48 -62.57
C HIS A 27 -2.29 -7.76 -61.89
N LYS A 28 -1.38 -8.40 -62.63
CA LYS A 28 -0.01 -8.62 -62.15
C LYS A 28 0.79 -7.34 -62.33
N LEU A 29 1.89 -7.22 -61.58
CA LEU A 29 2.83 -6.09 -61.70
C LEU A 29 3.28 -5.86 -63.15
N LYS A 30 3.46 -6.95 -63.91
CA LYS A 30 3.83 -6.88 -65.34
C LYS A 30 2.73 -6.27 -66.21
N ASP A 31 1.47 -6.56 -65.89
CA ASP A 31 0.32 -6.07 -66.65
C ASP A 31 0.10 -4.58 -66.38
N LEU A 32 0.21 -4.15 -65.12
CA LEU A 32 0.17 -2.72 -64.75
C LEU A 32 1.25 -1.91 -65.47
N LYS A 33 2.49 -2.42 -65.51
CA LYS A 33 3.58 -1.76 -66.26
C LYS A 33 3.27 -1.62 -67.74
N LYS A 34 2.61 -2.62 -68.35
CA LYS A 34 2.20 -2.55 -69.76
C LYS A 34 1.08 -1.56 -69.99
N ILE A 35 0.11 -1.47 -69.08
CA ILE A 35 -1.00 -0.50 -69.16
C ILE A 35 -0.44 0.92 -69.07
N ILE A 36 0.41 1.21 -68.07
CA ILE A 36 1.03 2.53 -67.89
C ILE A 36 1.80 2.95 -69.15
N LEU A 37 2.68 2.09 -69.67
CA LEU A 37 3.48 2.38 -70.87
C LEU A 37 2.64 2.45 -72.15
N GLY A 38 1.42 1.91 -72.16
CA GLY A 38 0.50 1.92 -73.29
C GLY A 38 -0.51 3.07 -73.28
N SER A 39 -0.60 3.82 -72.17
CA SER A 39 -1.55 4.92 -72.02
C SER A 39 -1.14 6.11 -72.89
N LYS A 40 -2.13 6.78 -73.51
CA LYS A 40 -1.91 7.90 -74.44
C LYS A 40 -1.35 9.15 -73.75
N GLU A 41 -1.60 9.28 -72.46
CA GLU A 41 -1.21 10.44 -71.63
C GLU A 41 0.04 10.16 -70.80
N TYR A 42 0.72 9.04 -71.06
CA TYR A 42 1.96 8.70 -70.36
C TYR A 42 3.08 9.70 -70.70
N ASP A 43 3.46 10.48 -69.70
CA ASP A 43 4.70 11.26 -69.68
C ASP A 43 5.69 10.66 -68.67
N GLU A 44 6.94 10.48 -69.08
CA GLU A 44 7.96 9.80 -68.26
C GLU A 44 8.36 10.66 -67.04
N GLU A 45 8.36 11.99 -67.18
CA GLU A 45 8.68 12.91 -66.10
C GLU A 45 7.54 12.99 -65.09
N CYS A 46 6.29 13.13 -65.57
CA CYS A 46 5.08 13.09 -64.74
C CYS A 46 4.94 11.76 -63.97
N ALA A 47 5.14 10.61 -64.63
CA ALA A 47 5.05 9.30 -63.98
C ALA A 47 6.10 9.13 -62.87
N LYS A 48 7.29 9.71 -63.06
CA LYS A 48 8.37 9.69 -62.08
C LYS A 48 8.06 10.59 -60.87
N GLU A 49 7.55 11.80 -61.08
CA GLU A 49 7.13 12.70 -60.00
C GLU A 49 5.95 12.11 -59.20
N CYS A 50 4.98 11.52 -59.89
CA CYS A 50 3.83 10.87 -59.28
C CYS A 50 4.28 9.69 -58.39
N LEU A 51 5.16 8.82 -58.89
CA LEU A 51 5.74 7.73 -58.09
C LEU A 51 6.53 8.22 -56.88
N ASN A 52 7.32 9.30 -57.04
CA ASN A 52 8.05 9.88 -55.92
C ASN A 52 7.10 10.40 -54.83
N THR A 53 6.00 11.04 -55.23
CA THR A 53 4.98 11.55 -54.30
C THR A 53 4.32 10.40 -53.54
N ILE A 54 3.84 9.36 -54.25
CA ILE A 54 3.24 8.17 -53.64
C ILE A 54 4.21 7.47 -52.68
N MET A 55 5.48 7.34 -53.08
CA MET A 55 6.51 6.74 -52.22
C MET A 55 6.78 7.60 -50.98
N ASN A 56 6.77 8.93 -51.10
CA ASN A 56 7.00 9.84 -49.99
C ASN A 56 5.83 9.83 -49.00
N GLU A 57 4.60 9.90 -49.48
CA GLU A 57 3.39 9.81 -48.66
C GLU A 57 3.34 8.49 -47.87
N ARG A 58 3.73 7.38 -48.49
CA ARG A 58 3.82 6.10 -47.79
C ARG A 58 4.86 6.15 -46.66
N LYS A 59 6.05 6.68 -46.93
CA LYS A 59 7.10 6.82 -45.91
C LYS A 59 6.65 7.72 -44.76
N GLU A 60 6.01 8.85 -45.08
CA GLU A 60 5.51 9.78 -44.07
C GLU A 60 4.41 9.15 -43.21
N ARG A 61 3.54 8.32 -43.82
CA ARG A 61 2.53 7.56 -43.07
C ARG A 61 3.17 6.54 -42.12
N GLU A 62 4.13 5.75 -42.62
CA GLU A 62 4.88 4.78 -41.81
C GLU A 62 5.63 5.49 -40.67
N GLU A 63 6.27 6.64 -40.92
CA GLU A 63 6.94 7.43 -39.88
C GLU A 63 5.96 8.00 -38.85
N ASN A 64 4.82 8.53 -39.29
CA ASN A 64 3.79 9.04 -38.39
C ASN A 64 3.17 7.94 -37.51
N GLU A 65 3.03 6.72 -38.03
CA GLU A 65 2.59 5.56 -37.24
C GLU A 65 3.62 5.22 -36.16
N LEU A 66 4.91 5.13 -36.53
CA LEU A 66 5.99 4.88 -35.55
C LEU A 66 6.06 5.96 -34.48
N ARG A 67 5.95 7.25 -34.85
CA ARG A 67 5.94 8.36 -33.88
C ARG A 67 4.74 8.28 -32.93
N LYS A 68 3.58 7.85 -33.42
CA LYS A 68 2.39 7.64 -32.57
C LYS A 68 2.60 6.48 -31.60
N GLU A 69 3.19 5.38 -32.05
CA GLU A 69 3.52 4.24 -31.19
C GLU A 69 4.54 4.63 -30.11
N GLU A 70 5.62 5.33 -30.49
CA GLU A 70 6.61 5.84 -29.54
C GLU A 70 5.97 6.75 -28.50
N PHE A 71 5.06 7.64 -28.91
CA PHE A 71 4.34 8.52 -28.01
C PHE A 71 3.47 7.73 -27.02
N GLN A 72 2.72 6.72 -27.50
CA GLN A 72 1.91 5.86 -26.63
C GLN A 72 2.75 5.08 -25.62
N ILE A 73 3.88 4.52 -26.05
CA ILE A 73 4.80 3.79 -25.16
C ILE A 73 5.38 4.75 -24.11
N ALA A 74 5.77 5.96 -24.50
CA ALA A 74 6.31 6.95 -23.58
C ALA A 74 5.26 7.41 -22.55
N GLU A 75 4.00 7.58 -22.98
CA GLU A 75 2.89 7.92 -22.09
C GLU A 75 2.60 6.79 -21.10
N GLN A 76 2.52 5.54 -21.57
CA GLN A 76 2.33 4.38 -20.70
C GLN A 76 3.42 4.26 -19.63
N LYS A 77 4.70 4.41 -20.03
CA LYS A 77 5.81 4.40 -19.08
C LYS A 77 5.72 5.50 -18.03
N ARG A 78 5.31 6.71 -18.41
CA ARG A 78 5.08 7.81 -17.45
C ARG A 78 3.96 7.48 -16.48
N GLN A 79 2.86 6.89 -16.96
CA GLN A 79 1.74 6.50 -16.08
C GLN A 79 2.18 5.39 -15.11
N GLU A 80 2.91 4.39 -15.58
CA GLU A 80 3.45 3.32 -14.74
C GLU A 80 4.41 3.87 -13.66
N GLU A 81 5.31 4.78 -14.02
CA GLU A 81 6.24 5.40 -13.08
C GLU A 81 5.50 6.17 -11.97
N ILE A 82 4.45 6.92 -12.34
CA ILE A 82 3.59 7.63 -11.38
C ILE A 82 2.90 6.64 -10.43
N GLN A 83 2.32 5.56 -10.96
CA GLN A 83 1.67 4.54 -10.13
C GLN A 83 2.64 3.86 -9.16
N ILE A 84 3.84 3.54 -9.61
CA ILE A 84 4.89 2.96 -8.77
C ILE A 84 5.30 3.95 -7.67
N ALA A 85 5.51 5.22 -8.03
CA ALA A 85 5.87 6.26 -7.07
C ALA A 85 4.78 6.47 -6.01
N GLU A 86 3.50 6.46 -6.42
CA GLU A 86 2.37 6.58 -5.51
C GLU A 86 2.26 5.39 -4.56
N ARG A 87 2.38 4.16 -5.08
CA ARG A 87 2.40 2.95 -4.25
C ARG A 87 3.53 3.01 -3.21
N ARG A 88 4.74 3.40 -3.61
CA ARG A 88 5.88 3.55 -2.69
C ARG A 88 5.60 4.55 -1.58
N ARG A 89 4.99 5.70 -1.91
CA ARG A 89 4.59 6.70 -0.89
C ARG A 89 3.56 6.12 0.08
N GLN A 90 2.58 5.38 -0.40
CA GLN A 90 1.59 4.73 0.46
C GLN A 90 2.24 3.69 1.38
N GLU A 91 3.14 2.85 0.86
CA GLU A 91 3.88 1.87 1.64
C GLU A 91 4.76 2.54 2.72
N GLU A 92 5.42 3.64 2.39
CA GLU A 92 6.23 4.42 3.34
C GLU A 92 5.39 5.00 4.48
N ILE A 93 4.22 5.57 4.16
CA ILE A 93 3.27 6.08 5.16
C ILE A 93 2.78 4.94 6.07
N GLN A 94 2.42 3.79 5.50
CA GLN A 94 1.96 2.63 6.29
C GLN A 94 3.06 2.11 7.22
N MET A 95 4.30 2.03 6.74
CA MET A 95 5.45 1.62 7.53
C MET A 95 5.72 2.59 8.69
N GLU A 96 5.66 3.90 8.42
CA GLU A 96 5.86 4.92 9.44
C GLU A 96 4.76 4.91 10.50
N GLU A 97 3.50 4.76 10.09
CA GLU A 97 2.38 4.60 11.04
C GLU A 97 2.55 3.37 11.92
N ARG A 98 2.97 2.25 11.33
CA ARG A 98 3.25 1.02 12.07
C ARG A 98 4.36 1.26 13.10
N ARG A 99 5.45 1.90 12.71
CA ARG A 99 6.56 2.22 13.62
C ARG A 99 6.09 3.10 14.78
N ARG A 100 5.28 4.12 14.51
CA ARG A 100 4.69 4.97 15.57
C ARG A 100 3.81 4.18 16.54
N ARG A 101 3.01 3.23 16.06
CA ARG A 101 2.20 2.37 16.93
C ARG A 101 3.07 1.46 17.80
N GLU A 102 4.11 0.87 17.21
CA GLU A 102 5.05 0.01 17.94
C GLU A 102 5.82 0.80 19.02
N GLU A 103 6.23 2.04 18.73
CA GLU A 103 6.85 2.94 19.72
C GLU A 103 5.90 3.30 20.86
N GLN A 104 4.63 3.62 20.55
CA GLN A 104 3.62 3.89 21.57
C GLN A 104 3.40 2.68 22.48
N GLU A 105 3.27 1.48 21.90
CA GLU A 105 3.09 0.25 22.65
C GLU A 105 4.30 -0.05 23.55
N TYR A 106 5.52 0.20 23.05
CA TYR A 106 6.74 0.04 23.82
C TYR A 106 6.79 0.98 25.05
N GLU A 107 6.46 2.26 24.85
CA GLU A 107 6.43 3.23 25.95
C GLU A 107 5.32 2.93 26.97
N GLU A 108 4.15 2.45 26.53
CA GLU A 108 3.09 1.98 27.42
C GLU A 108 3.55 0.78 28.28
N ARG A 109 4.21 -0.21 27.67
CA ARG A 109 4.78 -1.36 28.40
C ARG A 109 5.83 -0.92 29.41
N LYS A 110 6.65 0.08 29.08
CA LYS A 110 7.64 0.64 29.99
C LYS A 110 6.99 1.40 31.15
N ASN A 111 5.98 2.21 30.87
CA ASN A 111 5.25 2.96 31.89
C ASN A 111 4.51 2.03 32.86
N THR A 112 3.86 0.98 32.37
CA THR A 112 3.19 -0.03 33.21
C THR A 112 4.17 -0.81 34.08
N ARG A 113 5.34 -1.20 33.55
CA ARG A 113 6.43 -1.81 34.32
C ARG A 113 6.94 -0.87 35.42
N ASN A 114 7.27 0.37 35.07
CA ASN A 114 7.76 1.37 36.01
C ASN A 114 6.72 1.68 37.11
N GLY A 115 5.44 1.79 36.74
CA GLY A 115 4.34 1.97 37.69
C GLY A 115 4.19 0.80 38.66
N SER A 116 4.28 -0.44 38.15
CA SER A 116 4.24 -1.66 38.97
C SER A 116 5.45 -1.76 39.91
N GLU A 117 6.65 -1.43 39.42
CA GLU A 117 7.87 -1.38 40.24
C GLU A 117 7.76 -0.33 41.35
N ARG A 118 7.18 0.84 41.05
CA ARG A 118 6.89 1.90 42.03
C ARG A 118 5.89 1.44 43.09
N MET A 119 4.81 0.77 42.69
CA MET A 119 3.84 0.19 43.64
C MET A 119 4.49 -0.86 44.54
N LYS A 120 5.32 -1.74 43.97
CA LYS A 120 6.08 -2.76 44.71
C LYS A 120 7.02 -2.13 45.73
N TRP A 121 7.73 -1.06 45.36
CA TRP A 121 8.61 -0.33 46.25
C TRP A 121 7.84 0.33 47.40
N ASN A 122 6.74 1.04 47.10
CA ASN A 122 5.88 1.65 48.11
C ASN A 122 5.27 0.61 49.08
N LEU A 123 4.85 -0.56 48.58
CA LEU A 123 4.36 -1.66 49.42
C LEU A 123 5.45 -2.19 50.35
N ASN A 124 6.67 -2.34 49.84
CA ASN A 124 7.81 -2.80 50.62
C ASN A 124 8.20 -1.78 51.71
N GLU A 125 8.21 -0.48 51.40
CA GLU A 125 8.41 0.56 52.41
C GLU A 125 7.30 0.54 53.47
N ARG A 126 6.03 0.41 53.07
CA ARG A 126 4.90 0.34 54.00
C ARG A 126 5.01 -0.87 54.95
N MET A 127 5.41 -2.03 54.43
CA MET A 127 5.66 -3.24 55.22
C MET A 127 6.83 -3.07 56.21
N LYS A 128 7.90 -2.35 55.81
CA LYS A 128 9.06 -2.06 56.66
C LYS A 128 8.68 -1.21 57.89
N TRP A 129 7.79 -0.24 57.71
CA TRP A 129 7.39 0.69 58.78
C TRP A 129 6.13 0.28 59.55
N ASN A 130 5.29 -0.60 59.00
CA ASN A 130 4.10 -1.13 59.66
C ASN A 130 3.93 -2.63 59.36
N PRO A 131 4.73 -3.49 60.02
CA PRO A 131 4.67 -4.93 59.77
C PRO A 131 3.32 -5.51 60.21
N PRO A 132 2.68 -6.38 59.39
CA PRO A 132 1.42 -7.00 59.76
C PRO A 132 1.61 -7.84 61.04
N VAL A 133 0.71 -7.64 62.00
CA VAL A 133 0.72 -8.40 63.25
C VAL A 133 0.18 -9.80 62.93
N LEU A 134 1.04 -10.82 62.99
CA LEU A 134 0.65 -12.21 62.86
C LEU A 134 -0.22 -12.60 64.06
N VAL A 135 -1.53 -12.75 63.83
CA VAL A 135 -2.45 -13.32 64.83
C VAL A 135 -2.53 -14.81 64.56
N HIS A 136 -1.89 -15.59 65.42
CA HIS A 136 -2.02 -17.05 65.39
C HIS A 136 -3.36 -17.43 66.02
N ILE A 137 -4.27 -17.98 65.23
CA ILE A 137 -5.58 -18.46 65.71
C ILE A 137 -5.48 -19.97 65.87
N SER A 138 -5.38 -20.42 67.12
CA SER A 138 -5.40 -21.84 67.47
C SER A 138 -6.83 -22.27 67.71
N PHE A 139 -7.35 -23.23 66.94
CA PHE A 139 -8.65 -23.85 67.19
C PHE A 139 -8.49 -25.06 68.12
N GLY A 140 -8.74 -24.86 69.41
CA GLY A 140 -8.89 -25.92 70.40
C GLY A 140 -10.36 -26.09 70.78
N ARG A 141 -10.81 -27.35 70.92
CA ARG A 141 -12.19 -27.80 71.18
C ARG A 141 -13.05 -26.76 71.92
N GLY A 142 -13.85 -26.01 71.16
CA GLY A 142 -14.95 -25.19 71.67
C GLY A 142 -14.68 -23.72 72.00
N GLN A 143 -13.45 -23.21 71.96
CA GLN A 143 -13.20 -21.75 72.13
C GLN A 143 -12.00 -21.28 71.29
N ALA A 144 -12.20 -20.27 70.45
CA ALA A 144 -11.12 -19.60 69.72
C ALA A 144 -10.43 -18.59 70.64
N VAL A 145 -9.17 -18.86 70.99
CA VAL A 145 -8.35 -17.94 71.79
C VAL A 145 -7.31 -17.30 70.89
N ALA A 146 -7.49 -16.02 70.58
CA ALA A 146 -6.50 -15.23 69.83
C ALA A 146 -5.43 -14.69 70.79
N ARG A 147 -4.17 -15.15 70.67
CA ARG A 147 -3.02 -14.55 71.36
C ARG A 147 -2.23 -13.69 70.38
N ARG A 148 -2.09 -12.40 70.71
CA ARG A 148 -1.28 -11.44 69.96
C ARG A 148 0.18 -11.63 70.38
N LEU A 149 1.03 -12.18 69.51
CA LEU A 149 2.48 -12.17 69.70
C LEU A 149 2.99 -10.80 69.26
N GLY A 150 3.66 -10.10 70.18
CA GLY A 150 3.84 -8.65 70.10
C GLY A 150 4.82 -8.17 69.02
N THR A 151 4.51 -6.98 68.49
CA THR A 151 5.47 -5.88 68.26
C THR A 151 4.77 -4.55 68.54
N LYS A 152 5.54 -3.55 68.96
CA LYS A 152 5.10 -2.24 69.49
C LYS A 152 4.13 -1.53 68.54
N THR A 153 2.91 -1.28 68.98
CA THR A 153 1.98 -0.35 68.32
C THR A 153 2.26 1.09 68.77
N PRO A 154 2.30 2.09 67.87
CA PRO A 154 2.14 3.49 68.28
C PRO A 154 0.73 3.69 68.87
N ALA A 155 0.64 4.55 69.89
CA ALA A 155 -0.49 4.68 70.82
C ALA A 155 -1.89 4.97 70.21
N SER A 156 -1.99 5.22 68.90
CA SER A 156 -3.23 5.63 68.23
C SER A 156 -4.23 4.51 67.93
N VAL A 157 -3.83 3.23 68.00
CA VAL A 157 -4.75 2.09 67.73
C VAL A 157 -5.56 1.67 68.98
N LEU A 158 -5.08 2.03 70.18
CA LEU A 158 -5.78 1.75 71.43
C LEU A 158 -7.06 2.60 71.60
N GLU A 159 -7.11 3.81 71.03
CA GLU A 159 -8.31 4.65 71.09
C GLU A 159 -9.47 4.16 70.22
N LEU A 160 -9.17 3.53 69.08
CA LEU A 160 -10.22 3.02 68.17
C LEU A 160 -10.88 1.72 68.66
N LEU A 161 -10.16 0.89 69.42
CA LEU A 161 -10.71 -0.35 69.98
C LEU A 161 -11.58 -0.14 71.23
N HIS A 162 -11.41 0.97 71.95
CA HIS A 162 -12.29 1.34 73.07
C HIS A 162 -13.67 1.86 72.63
N ARG A 163 -13.85 2.22 71.36
CA ARG A 163 -15.14 2.68 70.79
C ARG A 163 -15.99 1.58 70.14
N LEU A 164 -15.46 0.36 69.98
CA LEU A 164 -16.15 -0.74 69.27
C LEU A 164 -16.64 -1.87 70.18
N THR A 165 -16.46 -1.79 71.49
CA THR A 165 -16.88 -2.84 72.45
C THR A 165 -18.29 -2.66 73.02
N PHE A 166 -19.15 -1.82 72.42
CA PHE A 166 -20.53 -1.65 72.90
C PHE A 166 -21.56 -1.49 71.77
N ARG A 167 -21.65 -2.46 70.86
CA ARG A 167 -22.95 -2.78 70.20
C ARG A 167 -22.94 -4.15 69.51
N TRP A 168 -23.30 -5.20 70.25
CA TRP A 168 -23.82 -6.43 69.66
C TRP A 168 -25.22 -6.68 70.24
N PRO A 169 -26.28 -6.73 69.41
CA PRO A 169 -27.60 -7.15 69.85
C PRO A 169 -27.60 -8.65 70.18
N ARG A 170 -28.12 -9.00 71.36
CA ARG A 170 -28.54 -10.36 71.70
C ARG A 170 -29.64 -10.79 70.73
N CYS A 171 -29.35 -11.74 69.84
CA CYS A 171 -30.37 -12.52 69.14
C CYS A 171 -30.13 -14.02 69.42
N PHE A 172 -30.66 -14.48 70.54
CA PHE A 172 -31.16 -15.84 70.78
C PHE A 172 -32.66 -15.60 71.05
N GLY A 173 -33.65 -16.03 70.27
CA GLY A 173 -33.87 -17.33 69.65
C GLY A 173 -35.03 -18.00 70.42
N ARG A 174 -36.21 -18.14 69.79
CA ARG A 174 -37.27 -19.12 70.11
C ARG A 174 -38.49 -18.97 69.19
N GLY A 175 -38.99 -20.10 68.68
CA GLY A 175 -40.36 -20.30 68.22
C GLY A 175 -40.54 -20.25 66.72
#